data_AF-B7GA42-F1
#
_entry.id   AF-B7GA42-F1
#
_cell.length_a   1.000
_cell.length_b   1.000
_cell.length_c   1.000
_cell.angle_alpha   90.00
_cell.angle_beta   90.00
_cell.angle_gamma   90.00
#
_symmetry.space_group_name_H-M   'P 1'
#
loop_
_entity.id
_entity.type
_entity.pdbx_description
1 polymer ?
#
loop_
_entity_poly.entity_id
_entity_poly.type
_entity_poly.pdbx_seq_one_letter_code
_entity_poly.pdbx_strand_id
1 'polypeptide(L)'
;MTMISKNLNNTTTETNLEKQTEQLRRSDGELLAETEIQEWHPAVKLAARKSQQGQQYPYIFVPLEMGGSGRTHTVSEGSRRLLQEEISFQDLQNMTELFYKKAFADPTLDQFIRSHNDPHGSRFAKWIHQKLSGSTVWDQDRRTRNLEPVEVAGGYNHVVHDRSSAHVAAWYSKKRPSNEVGRHFKLDEARVWMRLHFWAMRESGIAEKSPSFADYYFRFIAHFVKVYEAMAPVYARDSLRWSANQRNIQTYLDNGRVMKDVLGLSLEEAQLQIPEEERNDFDWPYNASPH
;
A
#
# COMPACT_ATOMS: atom_id res chain seq x y z
N MET A 1 -34.68 30.20 -33.50
CA MET A 1 -34.05 30.46 -32.19
C MET A 1 -34.09 29.17 -31.41
N THR A 2 -33.07 28.32 -31.57
CA THR A 2 -33.01 26.99 -30.94
C THR A 2 -32.15 27.12 -29.70
N MET A 3 -32.75 27.08 -28.51
CA MET A 3 -32.01 27.11 -27.27
C MET A 3 -31.25 25.79 -27.08
N ILE A 4 -29.94 25.94 -26.92
CA ILE A 4 -29.01 24.90 -26.49
C ILE A 4 -29.29 24.62 -25.01
N SER A 5 -29.93 23.50 -24.70
CA SER A 5 -29.94 22.92 -23.36
C SER A 5 -28.62 22.16 -23.18
N LYS A 6 -27.65 22.78 -22.49
CA LYS A 6 -26.43 22.13 -22.02
C LYS A 6 -26.32 22.24 -20.50
N ASN A 7 -25.99 21.11 -19.89
CA ASN A 7 -25.23 20.96 -18.65
C ASN A 7 -25.89 21.38 -17.32
N LEU A 8 -26.85 20.59 -16.87
CA LEU A 8 -27.18 20.49 -15.43
C LEU A 8 -26.84 19.13 -14.79
N ASN A 9 -26.37 18.14 -15.57
CA ASN A 9 -26.09 16.78 -15.07
C ASN A 9 -24.64 16.53 -14.65
N ASN A 10 -23.67 17.38 -15.03
CA ASN A 10 -22.26 17.18 -14.65
C ASN A 10 -21.96 17.59 -13.21
N THR A 11 -22.61 18.65 -12.72
CA THR A 11 -22.30 19.23 -11.40
C THR A 11 -22.69 18.32 -10.24
N THR A 12 -23.74 17.51 -10.38
CA THR A 12 -24.18 16.60 -9.30
C THR A 12 -23.26 15.41 -9.12
N THR A 13 -22.51 15.01 -10.15
CA THR A 13 -21.79 13.73 -10.15
C THR A 13 -20.29 13.87 -9.89
N GLU A 14 -19.67 14.99 -10.28
CA GLU A 14 -18.33 15.37 -9.79
C GLU A 14 -18.31 15.45 -8.25
N THR A 15 -19.39 15.98 -7.66
CA THR A 15 -19.55 16.01 -6.19
C THR A 15 -19.67 14.61 -5.55
N ASN A 16 -19.96 13.55 -6.31
CA ASN A 16 -20.07 12.20 -5.75
C ASN A 16 -18.68 11.58 -5.54
N LEU A 17 -17.78 11.63 -6.54
CA LEU A 17 -16.43 11.09 -6.38
C LEU A 17 -15.63 11.88 -5.34
N GLU A 18 -15.80 13.20 -5.29
CA GLU A 18 -15.19 14.02 -4.23
C GLU A 18 -15.70 13.63 -2.83
N LYS A 19 -17.01 13.39 -2.67
CA LYS A 19 -17.58 12.87 -1.42
C LYS A 19 -17.02 11.51 -1.06
N GLN A 20 -16.84 10.60 -2.02
CA GLN A 20 -16.24 9.29 -1.77
C GLN A 20 -14.77 9.40 -1.38
N THR A 21 -14.00 10.29 -2.01
CA THR A 21 -12.61 10.57 -1.62
C THR A 21 -12.55 11.10 -0.19
N GLU A 22 -13.45 12.01 0.17
CA GLU A 22 -13.53 12.54 1.53
C GLU A 22 -14.00 11.49 2.56
N GLN A 23 -14.96 10.65 2.18
CA GLN A 23 -15.40 9.54 3.01
C GLN A 23 -14.27 8.53 3.25
N LEU A 24 -13.51 8.19 2.20
CA LEU A 24 -12.33 7.33 2.32
C LEU A 24 -11.31 7.97 3.27
N ARG A 25 -10.98 9.26 3.12
CA ARG A 25 -10.06 9.96 4.02
C ARG A 25 -10.47 9.88 5.48
N ARG A 26 -11.76 10.10 5.77
CA ARG A 26 -12.29 10.09 7.14
C ARG A 26 -12.44 8.69 7.73
N SER A 27 -12.43 7.66 6.90
CA SER A 27 -12.60 6.27 7.35
C SER A 27 -11.39 5.74 8.13
N ASP A 28 -10.20 6.33 7.92
CA ASP A 28 -8.97 5.87 8.57
C ASP A 28 -8.03 7.01 8.97
N GLY A 29 -7.44 6.89 10.16
CA GLY A 29 -6.54 7.90 10.72
C GLY A 29 -5.27 8.11 9.89
N GLU A 30 -4.80 7.09 9.18
CA GLU A 30 -3.65 7.21 8.25
C GLU A 30 -3.95 8.12 7.07
N LEU A 31 -5.15 8.01 6.52
CA LEU A 31 -5.55 8.82 5.36
C LEU A 31 -5.86 10.24 5.79
N LEU A 32 -6.48 10.42 6.95
CA LEU A 32 -6.73 11.75 7.52
C LEU A 32 -5.42 12.46 7.85
N ALA A 33 -4.44 11.78 8.47
CA ALA A 33 -3.14 12.38 8.77
C ALA A 33 -2.36 12.81 7.50
N GLU A 34 -2.69 12.25 6.33
CA GLU A 34 -2.08 12.62 5.04
C GLU A 34 -2.75 13.81 4.35
N THR A 35 -3.90 14.29 4.83
CA THR A 35 -4.56 15.46 4.22
C THR A 35 -3.80 16.75 4.49
N GLU A 36 -3.17 16.83 5.66
CA GLU A 36 -2.32 17.95 6.02
C GLU A 36 -0.97 17.79 5.33
N ILE A 37 -0.54 18.83 4.62
CA ILE A 37 0.81 18.88 4.08
C ILE A 37 1.75 19.16 5.26
N GLN A 38 2.67 18.24 5.55
CA GLN A 38 3.57 18.42 6.68
C GLN A 38 4.59 19.52 6.36
N GLU A 39 4.69 20.50 7.25
CA GLU A 39 5.84 21.39 7.29
C GLU A 39 7.02 20.62 7.90
N TRP A 40 8.18 20.70 7.25
CA TRP A 40 9.35 19.98 7.74
C TRP A 40 9.83 20.60 9.04
N HIS A 41 9.83 19.82 10.11
CA HIS A 41 10.48 20.18 11.36
C HIS A 41 11.77 19.36 11.50
N PRO A 42 12.95 19.99 11.62
CA PRO A 42 14.16 19.26 11.94
C PRO A 42 13.98 18.49 13.24
N ALA A 43 14.42 17.24 13.26
CA ALA A 43 14.18 16.32 14.36
C ALA A 43 14.66 16.89 15.71
N VAL A 44 13.78 16.83 16.71
CA VAL A 44 14.16 16.95 18.11
C VAL A 44 15.04 15.75 18.44
N LYS A 45 16.27 15.99 18.93
CA LYS A 45 17.14 14.95 19.48
C LYS A 45 16.41 14.25 20.64
N LEU A 46 15.87 13.07 20.39
CA LEU A 46 15.31 12.21 21.42
C LEU A 46 16.42 11.30 21.98
N ALA A 47 16.43 11.16 23.30
CA ALA A 47 17.44 10.39 24.01
C ALA A 47 17.40 8.91 23.59
N ALA A 48 18.57 8.35 23.29
CA ALA A 48 18.73 6.95 22.95
C ALA A 48 18.20 6.05 24.07
N ARG A 49 17.19 5.21 23.75
CA ARG A 49 16.80 4.12 24.64
C ARG A 49 17.82 3.00 24.54
N LYS A 50 18.33 2.54 25.70
CA LYS A 50 19.25 1.40 25.79
C LYS A 50 18.55 0.14 25.25
N SER A 51 19.19 -0.53 24.29
CA SER A 51 18.74 -1.82 23.79
C SER A 51 18.77 -2.86 24.91
N GLN A 52 17.69 -3.62 25.07
CA GLN A 52 17.70 -4.83 25.89
C GLN A 52 18.45 -5.92 25.10
N GLN A 53 19.58 -6.36 25.64
CA GLN A 53 20.30 -7.53 25.15
C GLN A 53 19.48 -8.77 25.47
N GLY A 54 18.92 -9.40 24.44
CA GLY A 54 18.22 -10.68 24.56
C GLY A 54 18.05 -11.33 23.20
N GLN A 55 18.64 -12.53 23.06
CA GLN A 55 18.58 -13.45 21.92
C GLN A 55 19.11 -12.92 20.57
N GLN A 56 20.15 -13.59 20.05
CA GLN A 56 20.89 -13.17 18.86
C GLN A 56 20.12 -13.60 17.59
N TYR A 57 19.11 -12.82 17.20
CA TYR A 57 18.50 -12.95 15.88
C TYR A 57 19.48 -12.44 14.80
N PRO A 58 19.41 -12.95 13.55
CA PRO A 58 20.25 -12.44 12.46
C PRO A 58 19.86 -11.02 12.01
N TYR A 59 18.95 -10.37 12.72
CA TYR A 59 18.41 -9.05 12.43
C TYR A 59 18.08 -8.27 13.72
N ILE A 60 17.94 -6.96 13.60
CA ILE A 60 17.49 -6.08 14.68
C ILE A 60 15.99 -5.91 14.55
N PHE A 61 15.24 -6.37 15.55
CA PHE A 61 13.80 -6.13 15.60
C PHE A 61 13.51 -4.66 15.91
N VAL A 62 12.66 -4.04 15.08
CA VAL A 62 12.18 -2.66 15.27
C VAL A 62 10.65 -2.69 15.39
N PRO A 63 10.04 -2.32 16.53
CA PRO A 63 8.58 -2.32 16.66
C PRO A 63 7.93 -1.25 15.77
N LEU A 64 6.69 -1.49 15.34
CA LEU A 64 5.86 -0.44 14.75
C LEU A 64 5.42 0.50 15.88
N GLU A 65 5.75 1.78 15.77
CA GLU A 65 5.22 2.78 16.70
C GLU A 65 3.87 3.27 16.19
N MET A 66 2.89 3.29 17.09
CA MET A 66 1.51 3.66 16.79
C MET A 66 1.08 4.86 17.65
N GLY A 67 0.59 5.90 17.01
CA GLY A 67 -0.12 7.04 17.58
C GLY A 67 -1.63 7.01 17.28
N GLY A 68 -2.32 8.13 17.52
CA GLY A 68 -3.74 8.27 17.19
C GLY A 68 -4.64 7.21 17.84
N SER A 69 -4.47 6.96 19.13
CA SER A 69 -5.12 5.85 19.86
C SER A 69 -4.80 4.45 19.30
N GLY A 70 -3.58 4.27 18.79
CA GLY A 70 -3.10 2.99 18.25
C GLY A 70 -3.49 2.72 16.80
N ARG A 71 -4.01 3.72 16.08
CA ARG A 71 -4.53 3.56 14.70
C ARG A 71 -3.63 4.12 13.62
N THR A 72 -2.70 5.00 13.96
CA THR A 72 -1.85 5.70 12.99
C THR A 72 -0.39 5.38 13.29
N HIS A 73 0.32 4.78 12.36
CA HIS A 73 1.76 4.67 12.34
C HIS A 73 2.44 6.02 12.61
N THR A 74 3.44 5.99 13.48
CA THR A 74 4.31 7.11 13.77
C THR A 74 5.76 6.75 13.47
N VAL A 75 6.50 7.70 12.94
CA VAL A 75 7.94 7.57 12.68
C VAL A 75 8.67 7.33 14.01
N SER A 76 9.42 6.24 14.10
CA SER A 76 10.27 5.93 15.25
C SER A 76 11.74 6.19 14.93
N GLU A 77 12.57 6.27 15.96
CA GLU A 77 14.03 6.33 15.76
C GLU A 77 14.55 5.07 15.06
N GLY A 78 13.97 3.91 15.37
CA GLY A 78 14.29 2.66 14.72
C GLY A 78 13.95 2.67 13.22
N SER A 79 12.77 3.17 12.84
CA SER A 79 12.36 3.22 11.43
C SER A 79 13.21 4.20 10.62
N ARG A 80 13.60 5.33 11.21
CA ARG A 80 14.56 6.27 10.59
C ARG A 80 15.90 5.60 10.35
N ARG A 81 16.42 4.90 11.36
CA ARG A 81 17.72 4.24 11.28
C ARG A 81 17.77 3.21 10.16
N LEU A 82 16.71 2.42 9.97
CA LEU A 82 16.61 1.47 8.85
C LEU A 82 16.83 2.18 7.49
N LEU A 83 16.29 3.38 7.30
CA LEU A 83 16.45 4.17 6.08
C LEU A 83 17.76 4.97 5.97
N GLN A 84 18.47 5.18 7.07
CA GLN A 84 19.71 5.96 7.10
C GLN A 84 20.94 5.05 7.03
N GLU A 85 20.85 3.86 7.62
CA GLU A 85 22.00 2.98 7.83
C GLU A 85 21.93 1.69 7.01
N GLU A 86 20.73 1.16 6.73
CA GLU A 86 20.58 -0.18 6.15
C GLU A 86 20.13 -0.16 4.68
N ILE A 87 19.19 0.72 4.32
CA ILE A 87 18.70 0.86 2.95
C ILE A 87 18.66 2.33 2.52
N SER A 88 18.57 2.58 1.22
CA SER A 88 18.52 3.91 0.62
C SER A 88 17.17 4.18 -0.04
N PHE A 89 16.89 5.46 -0.33
CA PHE A 89 15.74 5.85 -1.15
C PHE A 89 15.73 5.15 -2.53
N GLN A 90 16.90 4.94 -3.13
CA GLN A 90 17.02 4.26 -4.42
C GLN A 90 16.65 2.77 -4.32
N ASP A 91 16.93 2.11 -3.18
CA ASP A 91 16.50 0.72 -2.96
C ASP A 91 14.97 0.62 -2.89
N LEU A 92 14.31 1.58 -2.20
CA LEU A 92 12.85 1.67 -2.17
C LEU A 92 12.27 1.90 -3.57
N GLN A 93 12.87 2.80 -4.35
CA GLN A 93 12.43 3.08 -5.71
C GLN A 93 12.58 1.86 -6.63
N ASN A 94 13.71 1.15 -6.57
CA ASN A 94 13.91 -0.09 -7.34
C ASN A 94 12.85 -1.15 -6.97
N MET A 95 12.62 -1.35 -5.67
CA MET A 95 11.59 -2.29 -5.19
C MET A 95 10.19 -1.93 -5.70
N THR A 96 9.77 -0.67 -5.59
CA THR A 96 8.42 -0.27 -6.00
C THR A 96 8.25 -0.25 -7.52
N GLU A 97 9.30 0.06 -8.29
CA GLU A 97 9.29 -0.08 -9.75
C GLU A 97 9.15 -1.54 -10.19
N LEU A 98 9.87 -2.47 -9.53
CA LEU A 98 9.70 -3.90 -9.74
C LEU A 98 8.28 -4.37 -9.40
N PHE A 99 7.70 -3.87 -8.31
CA PHE A 99 6.32 -4.16 -7.95
C PHE A 99 5.36 -3.71 -9.07
N TYR A 100 5.44 -2.46 -9.53
CA TYR A 100 4.54 -1.96 -10.56
C TYR A 100 4.75 -2.66 -11.91
N LYS A 101 5.99 -3.05 -12.26
CA LYS A 101 6.23 -3.92 -13.42
C LYS A 101 5.44 -5.23 -13.33
N LYS A 102 5.35 -5.84 -12.15
CA LYS A 102 4.55 -7.05 -11.91
C LYS A 102 3.06 -6.73 -11.94
N ALA A 103 2.62 -5.65 -11.28
CA ALA A 103 1.22 -5.25 -11.21
C ALA A 103 0.64 -4.88 -12.58
N PHE A 104 1.42 -4.23 -13.46
CA PHE A 104 1.00 -3.96 -14.85
C PHE A 104 0.83 -5.24 -15.68
N ALA A 105 1.55 -6.30 -15.34
CA ALA A 105 1.50 -7.57 -16.04
C ALA A 105 0.44 -8.53 -15.47
N ASP A 106 -0.10 -8.24 -14.27
CA ASP A 106 -1.16 -9.01 -13.62
C ASP A 106 -2.53 -8.45 -14.04
N PRO A 107 -3.40 -9.22 -14.71
CA PRO A 107 -4.71 -8.74 -15.17
C PRO A 107 -5.65 -8.36 -14.01
N THR A 108 -5.47 -8.93 -12.81
CA THR A 108 -6.23 -8.59 -11.61
C THR A 108 -5.90 -7.20 -11.11
N LEU A 109 -4.62 -6.83 -11.08
CA LEU A 109 -4.17 -5.53 -10.57
C LEU A 109 -4.17 -4.45 -11.64
N ASP A 110 -3.87 -4.78 -12.90
CA ASP A 110 -3.75 -3.77 -13.96
C ASP A 110 -5.04 -2.99 -14.18
N GLN A 111 -6.20 -3.63 -13.96
CA GLN A 111 -7.49 -2.96 -14.07
C GLN A 111 -7.64 -1.80 -13.08
N PHE A 112 -6.91 -1.77 -11.97
CA PHE A 112 -6.91 -0.68 -10.99
C PHE A 112 -5.90 0.42 -11.33
N ILE A 113 -5.04 0.20 -12.32
CA ILE A 113 -3.96 1.10 -12.67
C ILE A 113 -4.38 1.92 -13.88
N ARG A 114 -4.71 3.20 -13.64
CA ARG A 114 -5.19 4.12 -14.67
C ARG A 114 -4.27 4.27 -15.88
N SER A 115 -2.98 4.43 -15.65
CA SER A 115 -1.98 4.78 -16.67
C SER A 115 -0.65 4.12 -16.35
N HIS A 116 -0.01 3.45 -17.30
CA HIS A 116 1.36 2.93 -17.13
C HIS A 116 2.44 4.01 -17.21
N ASN A 117 2.11 5.18 -17.74
CA ASN A 117 3.04 6.30 -17.89
C ASN A 117 3.18 7.14 -16.61
N ASP A 118 2.32 6.92 -15.62
CA ASP A 118 2.42 7.58 -14.33
C ASP A 118 3.63 7.02 -13.55
N PRO A 119 4.38 7.86 -12.81
CA PRO A 119 5.57 7.44 -12.07
C PRO A 119 5.19 6.72 -10.76
N HIS A 120 4.41 5.65 -10.86
CA HIS A 120 3.82 4.91 -9.73
C HIS A 120 4.87 4.42 -8.73
N GLY A 121 5.94 3.77 -9.23
CA GLY A 121 7.03 3.27 -8.39
C GLY A 121 7.68 4.39 -7.58
N SER A 122 8.10 5.47 -8.25
CA SER A 122 8.71 6.63 -7.59
C SER A 122 7.77 7.29 -6.57
N ARG A 123 6.50 7.47 -6.91
CA ARG A 123 5.46 7.97 -5.98
C ARG A 123 5.33 7.10 -4.74
N PHE A 124 5.26 5.79 -4.91
CA PHE A 124 5.14 4.86 -3.78
C PHE A 124 6.41 4.86 -2.90
N ALA A 125 7.60 4.90 -3.50
CA ALA A 125 8.86 5.00 -2.78
C ALA A 125 8.95 6.27 -1.93
N LYS A 126 8.54 7.43 -2.48
CA LYS A 126 8.46 8.70 -1.73
C LYS A 126 7.51 8.61 -0.55
N TRP A 127 6.35 7.99 -0.74
CA TRP A 127 5.39 7.79 0.35
C TRP A 127 5.96 6.88 1.45
N ILE A 128 6.56 5.74 1.10
CA ILE A 128 7.23 4.86 2.08
C ILE A 128 8.33 5.63 2.82
N HIS A 129 9.19 6.32 2.07
CA HIS A 129 10.30 7.07 2.65
C HIS A 129 9.79 8.12 3.65
N GLN A 130 8.76 8.89 3.30
CA GLN A 130 8.13 9.85 4.22
C GLN A 130 7.55 9.16 5.46
N LYS A 131 6.80 8.06 5.30
CA LYS A 131 6.22 7.33 6.43
C LYS A 131 7.26 6.77 7.39
N LEU A 132 8.42 6.34 6.90
CA LEU A 132 9.44 5.70 7.74
C LEU A 132 10.49 6.67 8.30
N SER A 133 10.72 7.81 7.64
CA SER A 133 11.74 8.80 8.05
C SER A 133 11.17 10.08 8.67
N GLY A 134 9.93 10.45 8.35
CA GLY A 134 9.39 11.78 8.62
C GLY A 134 9.87 12.86 7.64
N SER A 135 10.51 12.49 6.53
CA SER A 135 10.84 13.43 5.44
C SER A 135 9.58 14.00 4.79
N THR A 136 9.68 15.11 4.05
CA THR A 136 8.55 15.71 3.31
C THR A 136 8.59 15.44 1.80
N VAL A 137 9.35 14.43 1.35
CA VAL A 137 9.57 14.17 -0.09
C VAL A 137 8.30 13.81 -0.85
N TRP A 138 7.36 13.12 -0.20
CA TRP A 138 6.06 12.80 -0.80
C TRP A 138 5.19 14.05 -0.91
N ASP A 139 5.20 14.90 0.11
CA ASP A 139 4.44 16.15 0.12
C ASP A 139 4.94 17.16 -0.92
N GLN A 140 6.26 17.27 -1.07
CA GLN A 140 6.88 18.09 -2.11
C GLN A 140 6.49 17.59 -3.51
N ASP A 141 6.48 16.27 -3.73
CA ASP A 141 6.01 15.67 -4.99
C ASP A 141 4.53 15.94 -5.23
N ARG A 142 3.67 15.81 -4.20
CA ARG A 142 2.23 16.09 -4.33
C ARG A 142 1.93 17.51 -4.79
N ARG A 143 2.65 18.50 -4.26
CA ARG A 143 2.47 19.93 -4.60
C ARG A 143 2.70 20.25 -6.07
N THR A 144 3.49 19.46 -6.79
CA THR A 144 3.84 19.72 -8.19
C THR A 144 3.02 18.90 -9.19
N ARG A 145 2.06 18.11 -8.71
CA ARG A 145 1.25 17.25 -9.57
C ARG A 145 0.31 18.04 -10.45
N ASN A 146 0.06 17.50 -11.64
CA ASN A 146 -0.98 17.98 -12.50
C ASN A 146 -2.35 17.77 -11.82
N LEU A 147 -3.11 18.85 -11.66
CA LEU A 147 -4.44 18.85 -11.06
C LEU A 147 -5.56 18.83 -12.11
N GLU A 148 -5.22 18.73 -13.40
CA GLU A 148 -6.20 18.53 -14.46
C GLU A 148 -7.01 17.25 -14.19
N PRO A 149 -8.35 17.34 -14.14
CA PRO A 149 -9.20 16.17 -13.97
C PRO A 149 -8.98 15.14 -15.06
N VAL A 150 -9.01 13.86 -14.68
CA VAL A 150 -8.92 12.73 -15.61
C VAL A 150 -10.27 12.03 -15.71
N GLU A 151 -10.63 11.60 -16.91
CA GLU A 151 -11.87 10.86 -17.12
C GLU A 151 -11.75 9.42 -16.57
N VAL A 152 -12.70 9.01 -15.75
CA VAL A 152 -12.87 7.65 -15.21
C VAL A 152 -14.14 7.00 -15.78
N ALA A 153 -14.44 5.76 -15.41
CA ALA A 153 -15.61 5.05 -15.90
C ALA A 153 -16.91 5.80 -15.57
N GLY A 154 -17.93 5.66 -16.44
CA GLY A 154 -19.19 6.40 -16.32
C GLY A 154 -19.14 7.84 -16.85
N GLY A 155 -18.03 8.25 -17.49
CA GLY A 155 -17.85 9.60 -18.05
C GLY A 155 -17.58 10.68 -17.00
N TYR A 156 -17.20 10.29 -15.79
CA TYR A 156 -16.87 11.21 -14.70
C TYR A 156 -15.46 11.74 -14.83
N ASN A 157 -15.23 12.97 -14.37
CA ASN A 157 -13.89 13.53 -14.22
C ASN A 157 -13.48 13.53 -12.75
N HIS A 158 -12.21 13.22 -12.47
CA HIS A 158 -11.68 13.20 -11.10
C HIS A 158 -10.24 13.72 -11.03
N VAL A 159 -9.92 14.52 -10.03
CA VAL A 159 -8.56 15.02 -9.79
C VAL A 159 -7.78 14.01 -8.95
N VAL A 160 -6.75 13.40 -9.56
CA VAL A 160 -5.89 12.40 -8.91
C VAL A 160 -4.59 13.05 -8.43
N HIS A 161 -4.52 13.40 -7.15
CA HIS A 161 -3.40 14.17 -6.61
C HIS A 161 -2.79 13.56 -5.32
N ASP A 162 -3.53 12.73 -4.59
CA ASP A 162 -3.10 12.10 -3.33
C ASP A 162 -3.44 10.60 -3.32
N ARG A 163 -3.15 9.92 -2.20
CA ARG A 163 -3.41 8.48 -2.05
C ARG A 163 -4.91 8.18 -2.15
N SER A 164 -5.76 8.94 -1.46
CA SER A 164 -7.21 8.73 -1.42
C SER A 164 -7.86 8.91 -2.80
N SER A 165 -7.59 10.02 -3.47
CA SER A 165 -8.12 10.29 -4.82
C SER A 165 -7.61 9.27 -5.86
N ALA A 166 -6.37 8.78 -5.71
CA ALA A 166 -5.86 7.70 -6.56
C ALA A 166 -6.62 6.39 -6.36
N HIS A 167 -6.97 6.02 -5.12
CA HIS A 167 -7.72 4.79 -4.85
C HIS A 167 -9.18 4.91 -5.32
N VAL A 168 -9.82 6.06 -5.13
CA VAL A 168 -11.16 6.30 -5.69
C VAL A 168 -11.13 6.23 -7.22
N ALA A 169 -10.15 6.87 -7.88
CA ALA A 169 -10.00 6.74 -9.33
C ALA A 169 -9.76 5.29 -9.77
N ALA A 170 -9.03 4.50 -8.99
CA ALA A 170 -8.82 3.07 -9.26
C ALA A 170 -10.15 2.28 -9.17
N TRP A 171 -11.01 2.57 -8.19
CA TRP A 171 -12.32 1.93 -8.08
C TRP A 171 -13.19 2.20 -9.31
N TYR A 172 -13.07 3.41 -9.88
CA TYR A 172 -13.76 3.84 -11.08
C TYR A 172 -12.94 3.66 -12.36
N SER A 173 -11.90 2.83 -12.37
CA SER A 173 -11.06 2.66 -13.55
C SER A 173 -11.85 2.16 -14.77
N LYS A 174 -11.59 2.78 -15.94
CA LYS A 174 -12.18 2.39 -17.24
C LYS A 174 -11.80 0.99 -17.70
N LYS A 175 -10.75 0.39 -17.11
CA LYS A 175 -10.31 -0.97 -17.43
C LYS A 175 -11.17 -2.05 -16.75
N ARG A 176 -12.00 -1.68 -15.77
CA ARG A 176 -12.80 -2.63 -14.99
C ARG A 176 -14.09 -3.00 -15.73
N PRO A 177 -14.62 -4.22 -15.53
CA PRO A 177 -15.96 -4.58 -15.98
C PRO A 177 -17.00 -3.60 -15.44
N SER A 178 -18.03 -3.28 -16.25
CA SER A 178 -19.03 -2.26 -15.89
C SER A 178 -19.80 -2.58 -14.61
N ASN A 179 -20.00 -3.86 -14.30
CA ASN A 179 -20.62 -4.35 -13.07
C ASN A 179 -19.70 -4.28 -11.84
N GLU A 180 -18.43 -3.93 -11.99
CA GLU A 180 -17.45 -3.80 -10.91
C GLU A 180 -16.96 -2.36 -10.67
N VAL A 181 -17.29 -1.43 -11.57
CA VAL A 181 -16.96 -0.01 -11.42
C VAL A 181 -17.53 0.54 -10.10
N GLY A 182 -16.68 1.21 -9.33
CA GLY A 182 -17.01 1.75 -8.00
C GLY A 182 -16.86 0.76 -6.85
N ARG A 183 -16.63 -0.53 -7.11
CA ARG A 183 -16.39 -1.53 -6.06
C ARG A 183 -15.01 -1.31 -5.42
N HIS A 184 -14.95 -1.29 -4.09
CA HIS A 184 -13.67 -1.24 -3.37
C HIS A 184 -12.85 -2.53 -3.56
N PHE A 185 -11.57 -2.48 -3.19
CA PHE A 185 -10.70 -3.66 -3.15
C PHE A 185 -11.30 -4.76 -2.29
N LYS A 186 -11.11 -6.01 -2.71
CA LYS A 186 -11.51 -7.21 -2.00
C LYS A 186 -10.30 -7.96 -1.47
N LEU A 187 -10.57 -8.93 -0.61
CA LEU A 187 -9.55 -9.68 0.11
C LEU A 187 -8.60 -10.42 -0.84
N ASP A 188 -9.13 -11.07 -1.86
CA ASP A 188 -8.34 -11.77 -2.87
C ASP A 188 -7.43 -10.81 -3.66
N GLU A 189 -7.95 -9.66 -4.09
CA GLU A 189 -7.18 -8.59 -4.75
C GLU A 189 -6.06 -8.04 -3.85
N ALA A 190 -6.35 -7.82 -2.56
CA ALA A 190 -5.35 -7.39 -1.58
C ALA A 190 -4.25 -8.45 -1.37
N ARG A 191 -4.61 -9.74 -1.39
CA ARG A 191 -3.65 -10.84 -1.31
C ARG A 191 -2.77 -10.94 -2.56
N VAL A 192 -3.33 -10.77 -3.76
CA VAL A 192 -2.55 -10.68 -5.01
C VAL A 192 -1.56 -9.52 -4.92
N TRP A 193 -2.02 -8.34 -4.49
CA TRP A 193 -1.19 -7.16 -4.30
C TRP A 193 -0.02 -7.46 -3.35
N MET A 194 -0.28 -8.02 -2.17
CA MET A 194 0.77 -8.32 -1.18
C MET A 194 1.78 -9.35 -1.69
N ARG A 195 1.31 -10.41 -2.37
CA ARG A 195 2.19 -11.45 -2.94
C ARG A 195 3.15 -10.90 -3.98
N LEU A 196 2.65 -10.08 -4.93
CA LEU A 196 3.50 -9.44 -5.93
C LEU A 196 4.43 -8.39 -5.33
N HIS A 197 3.96 -7.65 -4.32
CA HIS A 197 4.77 -6.65 -3.62
C HIS A 197 5.93 -7.28 -2.85
N PHE A 198 5.67 -8.35 -2.09
CA PHE A 198 6.72 -9.07 -1.39
C PHE A 198 7.65 -9.85 -2.32
N TRP A 199 7.17 -10.29 -3.49
CA TRP A 199 8.05 -10.84 -4.51
C TRP A 199 8.98 -9.76 -5.08
N ALA A 200 8.49 -8.56 -5.38
CA ALA A 200 9.32 -7.44 -5.80
C ALA A 200 10.34 -7.01 -4.73
N MET A 201 9.97 -7.06 -3.45
CA MET A 201 10.89 -6.84 -2.33
C MET A 201 12.06 -7.83 -2.32
N ARG A 202 11.81 -9.11 -2.62
CA ARG A 202 12.90 -10.10 -2.71
C ARG A 202 13.76 -9.88 -3.95
N GLU A 203 13.14 -9.67 -5.11
CA GLU A 203 13.88 -9.46 -6.36
C GLU A 203 14.72 -8.18 -6.37
N SER A 204 14.33 -7.16 -5.61
CA SER A 204 15.12 -5.93 -5.50
C SER A 204 16.42 -6.13 -4.72
N GLY A 205 16.57 -7.24 -3.99
CA GLY A 205 17.68 -7.51 -3.09
C GLY A 205 17.58 -6.80 -1.74
N ILE A 206 16.51 -6.02 -1.49
CA ILE A 206 16.40 -5.23 -0.26
C ILE A 206 16.22 -6.11 0.98
N ALA A 207 15.59 -7.28 0.81
CA ALA A 207 15.37 -8.23 1.90
C ALA A 207 16.69 -8.89 2.35
N GLU A 208 17.57 -9.21 1.41
CA GLU A 208 18.89 -9.77 1.64
C GLU A 208 19.86 -8.70 2.17
N LYS A 209 19.75 -7.47 1.67
CA LYS A 209 20.56 -6.33 2.09
C LYS A 209 20.30 -5.97 3.56
N SER A 210 19.05 -5.98 3.98
CA SER A 210 18.64 -5.63 5.35
C SER A 210 17.48 -6.54 5.81
N PRO A 211 17.80 -7.64 6.50
CA PRO A 211 16.80 -8.47 7.15
C PRO A 211 15.97 -7.71 8.20
N SER A 212 16.57 -6.73 8.89
CA SER A 212 15.87 -5.86 9.85
C SER A 212 14.81 -5.00 9.16
N PHE A 213 15.16 -4.40 8.02
CA PHE A 213 14.20 -3.64 7.22
C PHE A 213 13.13 -4.55 6.66
N ALA A 214 13.49 -5.73 6.14
CA ALA A 214 12.52 -6.69 5.62
C ALA A 214 11.46 -7.03 6.67
N ASP A 215 11.88 -7.38 7.89
CA ASP A 215 11.00 -7.69 9.02
C ASP A 215 10.06 -6.52 9.36
N TYR A 216 10.64 -5.33 9.50
CA TYR A 216 9.87 -4.12 9.76
C TYR A 216 8.86 -3.84 8.64
N TYR A 217 9.30 -3.95 7.39
CA TYR A 217 8.57 -3.48 6.23
C TYR A 217 7.35 -4.35 5.91
N PHE A 218 7.43 -5.68 6.05
CA PHE A 218 6.26 -6.53 5.80
C PHE A 218 5.16 -6.29 6.86
N ARG A 219 5.54 -6.07 8.12
CA ARG A 219 4.63 -5.66 9.21
C ARG A 219 4.01 -4.29 8.93
N PHE A 220 4.84 -3.33 8.49
CA PHE A 220 4.38 -2.01 8.06
C PHE A 220 3.35 -2.10 6.93
N ILE A 221 3.62 -2.88 5.87
CA ILE A 221 2.68 -3.07 4.76
C ILE A 221 1.37 -3.72 5.22
N ALA A 222 1.45 -4.69 6.13
CA ALA A 222 0.25 -5.32 6.68
C ALA A 222 -0.60 -4.37 7.51
N HIS A 223 0.00 -3.41 8.22
CA HIS A 223 -0.75 -2.33 8.85
C HIS A 223 -1.49 -1.48 7.80
N PHE A 224 -0.82 -1.07 6.73
CA PHE A 224 -1.40 -0.16 5.74
C PHE A 224 -2.42 -0.81 4.80
N VAL A 225 -2.33 -2.11 4.52
CA VAL A 225 -3.33 -2.79 3.67
C VAL A 225 -4.72 -2.83 4.35
N LYS A 226 -4.76 -2.80 5.69
CA LYS A 226 -6.00 -2.73 6.49
C LYS A 226 -6.90 -1.56 6.10
N VAL A 227 -6.32 -0.45 5.64
CA VAL A 227 -7.06 0.75 5.21
C VAL A 227 -8.00 0.43 4.05
N TYR A 228 -7.64 -0.52 3.20
CA TYR A 228 -8.40 -0.87 2.00
C TYR A 228 -9.17 -2.16 2.15
N GLU A 229 -8.61 -3.13 2.89
CA GLU A 229 -9.32 -4.34 3.25
C GLU A 229 -8.92 -4.80 4.66
N ALA A 230 -9.86 -4.76 5.59
CA ALA A 230 -9.63 -4.95 7.01
C ALA A 230 -9.18 -6.37 7.38
N MET A 231 -9.55 -7.39 6.59
CA MET A 231 -9.15 -8.78 6.82
C MET A 231 -7.83 -9.14 6.15
N ALA A 232 -7.29 -8.30 5.26
CA ALA A 232 -6.05 -8.59 4.56
C ALA A 232 -4.81 -8.77 5.46
N PRO A 233 -4.62 -8.04 6.58
CA PRO A 233 -3.38 -8.13 7.37
C PRO A 233 -2.99 -9.55 7.76
N VAL A 234 -3.95 -10.39 8.19
CA VAL A 234 -3.67 -11.78 8.64
C VAL A 234 -3.02 -12.65 7.55
N TYR A 235 -3.15 -12.28 6.27
CA TYR A 235 -2.57 -12.99 5.12
C TYR A 235 -1.20 -12.45 4.69
N ALA A 236 -0.64 -11.44 5.34
CA ALA A 236 0.64 -10.88 4.94
C ALA A 236 1.80 -11.85 5.19
N ARG A 237 1.79 -12.62 6.28
CA ARG A 237 2.75 -13.70 6.53
C ARG A 237 2.67 -14.80 5.46
N ASP A 238 1.46 -15.22 5.10
CA ASP A 238 1.22 -16.14 3.97
C ASP A 238 1.77 -15.58 2.66
N SER A 239 1.47 -14.33 2.35
CA SER A 239 1.94 -13.67 1.13
C SER A 239 3.46 -13.57 1.07
N LEU A 240 4.12 -13.37 2.22
CA LEU A 240 5.57 -13.32 2.35
C LEU A 240 6.21 -14.72 2.18
N ARG A 241 5.56 -15.78 2.67
CA ARG A 241 5.98 -17.17 2.41
C ARG A 241 5.78 -17.54 0.95
N TRP A 242 4.63 -17.16 0.38
CA TRP A 242 4.32 -17.41 -1.03
C TRP A 242 5.40 -16.82 -1.94
N SER A 243 5.83 -15.59 -1.66
CA SER A 243 6.85 -14.90 -2.48
C SER A 243 8.25 -15.49 -2.38
N ALA A 244 8.53 -16.30 -1.35
CA ALA A 244 9.80 -17.01 -1.22
C ALA A 244 9.84 -18.31 -2.04
N ASN A 245 8.68 -18.83 -2.45
CA ASN A 245 8.59 -20.14 -3.09
C ASN A 245 8.61 -20.02 -4.62
N GLN A 246 9.71 -20.44 -5.24
CA GLN A 246 9.87 -20.42 -6.70
C GLN A 246 8.82 -21.23 -7.45
N ARG A 247 8.30 -22.32 -6.85
CA ARG A 247 7.23 -23.10 -7.45
C ARG A 247 5.93 -22.31 -7.55
N ASN A 248 5.63 -21.50 -6.54
CA ASN A 248 4.44 -20.64 -6.53
C ASN A 248 4.54 -19.57 -7.61
N ILE A 249 5.71 -18.92 -7.72
CA ILE A 249 6.00 -17.94 -8.76
C ILE A 249 5.86 -18.57 -10.16
N GLN A 250 6.48 -19.73 -10.37
CA GLN A 250 6.38 -20.43 -11.66
C GLN A 250 4.92 -20.81 -11.98
N THR A 251 4.18 -21.33 -11.01
CA THR A 251 2.75 -21.65 -11.17
C THR A 251 1.92 -20.41 -11.54
N TYR A 252 2.21 -19.26 -10.93
CA TYR A 252 1.58 -17.98 -11.28
C TYR A 252 1.90 -17.57 -12.73
N LEU A 253 3.16 -17.69 -13.15
CA LEU A 253 3.59 -17.39 -14.53
C LEU A 253 2.94 -18.33 -15.54
N ASP A 254 2.93 -19.64 -15.27
CA ASP A 254 2.32 -20.68 -16.12
C ASP A 254 0.80 -20.50 -16.24
N ASN A 255 0.16 -19.99 -15.19
CA ASN A 255 -1.26 -19.62 -15.20
C ASN A 255 -1.56 -18.29 -15.91
N GLY A 256 -0.61 -17.75 -16.67
CA GLY A 256 -0.79 -16.49 -17.39
C GLY A 256 -0.85 -15.28 -16.45
N ARG A 257 -0.11 -15.32 -15.33
CA ARG A 257 -0.08 -14.28 -14.30
C ARG A 257 -1.41 -14.13 -13.56
N VAL A 258 -2.05 -15.24 -13.22
CA VAL A 258 -3.31 -15.25 -12.47
C VAL A 258 -3.15 -16.15 -11.24
N MET A 259 -3.41 -15.62 -10.04
CA MET A 259 -3.36 -16.38 -8.77
C MET A 259 -4.66 -17.14 -8.53
N LYS A 260 -4.83 -18.26 -9.25
CA LYS A 260 -6.02 -19.13 -9.13
C LYS A 260 -6.20 -19.74 -7.75
N ASP A 261 -5.16 -19.76 -6.93
CA ASP A 261 -5.17 -20.21 -5.54
C ASP A 261 -5.63 -19.12 -4.56
N VAL A 262 -6.00 -17.93 -5.04
CA VAL A 262 -6.47 -16.80 -4.22
C VAL A 262 -7.78 -16.24 -4.74
N LEU A 263 -7.89 -16.05 -6.05
CA LEU A 263 -9.04 -15.40 -6.68
C LEU A 263 -10.30 -16.26 -6.59
N GLY A 264 -11.39 -15.64 -6.12
CA GLY A 264 -12.71 -16.28 -6.03
C GLY A 264 -12.90 -17.23 -4.86
N LEU A 265 -11.94 -17.32 -3.93
CA LEU A 265 -12.11 -18.08 -2.70
C LEU A 265 -13.12 -17.42 -1.76
N SER A 266 -13.92 -18.24 -1.07
CA SER A 266 -14.65 -17.80 0.12
C SER A 266 -13.70 -17.44 1.26
N LEU A 267 -14.23 -16.74 2.27
CA LEU A 267 -13.44 -16.39 3.46
C LEU A 267 -12.98 -17.66 4.21
N GLU A 268 -13.82 -18.67 4.30
CA GLU A 268 -13.49 -19.95 4.95
C GLU A 268 -12.36 -20.67 4.21
N GLU A 269 -12.44 -20.78 2.88
CA GLU A 269 -11.37 -21.36 2.07
C GLU A 269 -10.06 -20.58 2.21
N ALA A 270 -10.12 -19.24 2.19
CA ALA A 270 -8.94 -18.40 2.38
C ALA A 270 -8.31 -18.63 3.76
N GLN A 271 -9.11 -18.69 4.84
CA GLN A 271 -8.63 -18.95 6.19
C GLN A 271 -7.94 -20.31 6.31
N LEU A 272 -8.43 -21.35 5.62
CA LEU A 272 -7.79 -22.67 5.62
C LEU A 272 -6.38 -22.67 5.00
N GLN A 273 -6.00 -21.63 4.24
CA GLN A 273 -4.67 -21.52 3.64
C GLN A 273 -3.60 -21.00 4.59
N ILE A 274 -3.98 -20.47 5.76
CA ILE A 274 -3.05 -19.94 6.75
C ILE A 274 -3.05 -20.78 8.03
N PRO A 275 -1.90 -20.90 8.73
CA PRO A 275 -1.82 -21.65 9.99
C PRO A 275 -2.82 -21.14 11.04
N GLU A 276 -3.32 -22.03 11.90
CA GLU A 276 -4.34 -21.69 12.89
C GLU A 276 -3.86 -20.65 13.89
N GLU A 277 -2.59 -20.75 14.31
CA GLU A 277 -1.92 -19.80 15.17
C GLU A 277 -1.86 -18.41 14.54
N GLU A 278 -1.72 -18.31 13.21
CA GLU A 278 -1.69 -17.02 12.53
C GLU A 278 -3.09 -16.44 12.34
N ARG A 279 -4.11 -17.29 12.15
CA ARG A 279 -5.53 -16.86 12.06
C ARG A 279 -6.01 -16.17 13.32
N ASN A 280 -5.54 -16.64 14.47
CA ASN A 280 -5.99 -16.23 15.79
C ASN A 280 -5.04 -15.24 16.48
N ASP A 281 -4.05 -14.72 15.74
CA ASP A 281 -3.09 -13.75 16.23
C ASP A 281 -3.63 -12.33 16.05
N PHE A 282 -4.13 -11.75 17.14
CA PHE A 282 -4.72 -10.41 17.16
C PHE A 282 -3.70 -9.30 17.50
N ASP A 283 -2.49 -9.68 17.91
CA ASP A 283 -1.44 -8.74 18.32
C ASP A 283 -0.55 -8.35 17.13
N TRP A 284 -0.36 -9.26 16.17
CA TRP A 284 0.39 -9.00 14.97
C TRP A 284 -0.35 -8.02 14.02
N PRO A 285 0.33 -7.06 13.37
CA PRO A 285 1.78 -6.87 13.25
C PRO A 285 2.44 -5.95 14.33
N TYR A 286 1.77 -5.72 15.47
CA TYR A 286 2.14 -4.71 16.47
C TYR A 286 2.89 -5.27 17.68
N ASN A 287 3.33 -6.52 17.60
CA ASN A 287 4.10 -7.19 18.63
C ASN A 287 5.34 -6.38 19.06
N ALA A 288 5.63 -6.36 20.36
CA ALA A 288 6.73 -5.59 20.95
C ALA A 288 8.08 -6.31 20.89
N SER A 289 8.09 -7.59 20.54
CA SER A 289 9.28 -8.45 20.45
C SER A 289 9.18 -9.38 19.24
N PRO A 290 10.31 -9.88 18.70
CA PRO A 290 10.27 -10.90 17.65
C PRO A 290 9.47 -12.12 18.10
N HIS A 291 8.79 -12.75 17.13
CA HIS A 291 8.10 -14.03 17.28
C HIS A 291 9.01 -15.19 16.84
#